data_AF-S7YSC4-F1
#
_entry.id   AF-S7YSC4-F1
#
_cell.length_a   1.000
_cell.length_b   1.000
_cell.length_c   1.000
_cell.angle_alpha   90.00
_cell.angle_beta   90.00
_cell.angle_gamma   90.00
#
_symmetry.space_group_name_H-M   'P 1'
#
loop_
_entity.id
_entity.type
_entity.pdbx_description
1 polymer ?
#
loop_
_entity_poly.entity_id
_entity_poly.type
_entity_poly.pdbx_seq_one_letter_code
_entity_poly.pdbx_strand_id
1 'polypeptide(L)'
;MELTTKQEKQLGQTQWFHATLLRHLESLKKGIDVKFNLGSELDFGPGFYITPDFEQARKFINKQVEVLNRSTSNNNIFDSEEVGIIVEFRISNFIEIFKPPDYHCHYFEKHKKSESDLDFAEFVVQNRENPDELQHHFDFIYGVQTDDNPTQALARFRQNEITKEEMLAEFRKLVTSKTNFH
;
A
#
# COMPACT_ATOMS: atom_id res chain seq x y z
N MET A 1 8.06 -18.34 -8.68
CA MET A 1 9.25 -17.68 -8.08
C MET A 1 9.80 -18.57 -6.97
N GLU A 2 11.12 -18.63 -6.76
CA GLU A 2 11.69 -19.32 -5.58
C GLU A 2 11.58 -18.40 -4.36
N LEU A 3 10.87 -18.86 -3.32
CA LEU A 3 10.63 -18.10 -2.10
C LEU A 3 11.52 -18.60 -0.96
N THR A 4 12.02 -17.69 -0.14
CA THR A 4 12.70 -18.04 1.11
C THR A 4 11.70 -18.51 2.17
N THR A 5 12.14 -19.33 3.12
CA THR A 5 11.28 -19.81 4.24
C THR A 5 10.56 -18.67 4.99
N LYS A 6 11.18 -17.50 5.08
CA LYS A 6 10.56 -16.32 5.69
C LYS A 6 9.39 -15.81 4.86
N GLN A 7 9.57 -15.68 3.55
CA GLN A 7 8.53 -15.24 2.62
C GLN A 7 7.37 -16.25 2.58
N GLU A 8 7.69 -17.55 2.58
CA GLU A 8 6.67 -18.60 2.64
C GLU A 8 5.81 -18.49 3.90
N LYS A 9 6.43 -18.22 5.06
CA LYS A 9 5.70 -18.00 6.31
C LYS A 9 4.82 -16.74 6.29
N GLN A 10 5.27 -15.68 5.62
CA GLN A 10 4.51 -14.43 5.50
C GLN A 10 3.30 -14.59 4.56
N LEU A 11 3.50 -15.24 3.42
CA LEU A 11 2.42 -15.53 2.45
C LEU A 11 1.51 -16.68 2.89
N GLY A 12 1.97 -17.55 3.79
CA GLY A 12 1.19 -18.64 4.37
C GLY A 12 0.17 -18.22 5.43
N GLN A 13 0.07 -16.92 5.74
CA GLN A 13 -1.00 -16.40 6.61
C GLN A 13 -2.36 -16.65 5.96
N THR A 14 -3.35 -16.99 6.79
CA THR A 14 -4.71 -17.30 6.31
C THR A 14 -5.69 -16.16 6.51
N GLN A 15 -5.37 -15.18 7.35
CA GLN A 15 -6.20 -14.02 7.64
C GLN A 15 -5.58 -12.78 7.03
N TRP A 16 -6.39 -12.06 6.28
CA TRP A 16 -6.02 -10.85 5.56
C TRP A 16 -7.09 -9.79 5.77
N PHE A 17 -6.67 -8.54 5.92
CA PHE A 17 -7.54 -7.44 6.29
C PHE A 17 -7.48 -6.36 5.23
N HIS A 18 -8.65 -5.89 4.81
CA HIS A 18 -8.81 -4.71 3.97
C HIS A 18 -9.51 -3.62 4.77
N ALA A 19 -8.86 -2.48 4.93
CA ALA A 19 -9.43 -1.31 5.57
C ALA A 19 -10.10 -0.41 4.53
N THR A 20 -11.37 -0.05 4.77
CA THR A 20 -12.14 0.83 3.88
C THR A 20 -13.26 1.54 4.62
N LEU A 21 -13.99 2.44 3.95
CA LEU A 21 -15.17 3.10 4.51
C LEU A 21 -16.43 2.26 4.29
N LEU A 22 -17.36 2.33 5.26
CA LEU A 22 -18.61 1.57 5.26
C LEU A 22 -19.41 1.77 3.97
N ARG A 23 -19.40 2.98 3.41
CA ARG A 23 -20.06 3.31 2.15
C ARG A 23 -19.62 2.45 0.95
N HIS A 24 -18.42 1.86 0.98
CA HIS A 24 -17.92 0.99 -0.09
C HIS A 24 -18.29 -0.49 0.09
N LEU A 25 -18.87 -0.88 1.22
CA LEU A 25 -19.17 -2.29 1.52
C LEU A 25 -20.06 -2.94 0.46
N GLU A 26 -21.09 -2.24 0.00
CA GLU A 26 -22.00 -2.76 -1.03
C GLU A 26 -21.34 -2.89 -2.41
N SER A 27 -20.32 -2.07 -2.69
CA SER A 27 -19.50 -2.24 -3.89
C SER A 27 -18.65 -3.51 -3.79
N LEU A 28 -17.96 -3.69 -2.65
CA LEU A 28 -17.09 -4.86 -2.41
C LEU A 28 -17.85 -6.19 -2.49
N LYS A 29 -19.10 -6.23 -2.04
CA LYS A 29 -19.95 -7.43 -2.17
C LYS A 29 -20.24 -7.82 -3.62
N LYS A 30 -20.18 -6.87 -4.56
CA LYS A 30 -20.40 -7.10 -6.00
C LYS A 30 -19.12 -7.51 -6.73
N GLY A 31 -17.96 -7.31 -6.11
CA GLY A 31 -16.65 -7.61 -6.67
C GLY A 31 -15.61 -6.59 -6.25
N ILE A 32 -14.35 -6.94 -6.48
CA ILE A 32 -13.21 -6.07 -6.24
C ILE A 32 -12.89 -5.34 -7.53
N ASP A 33 -12.97 -4.00 -7.52
CA ASP A 33 -12.46 -3.15 -8.59
C ASP A 33 -11.03 -2.71 -8.24
N VAL A 34 -10.04 -3.33 -8.90
CA VAL A 34 -8.63 -3.02 -8.71
C VAL A 34 -8.23 -1.65 -9.28
N LYS A 35 -9.10 -0.98 -10.04
CA LYS A 35 -8.87 0.36 -10.60
C LYS A 35 -9.53 1.47 -9.79
N PHE A 36 -10.17 1.14 -8.67
CA PHE A 36 -10.91 2.11 -7.84
C PHE A 36 -10.06 3.30 -7.39
N ASN A 37 -8.76 3.10 -7.16
CA ASN A 37 -7.80 4.09 -6.72
C ASN A 37 -6.86 4.59 -7.83
N LEU A 38 -7.24 4.42 -9.11
CA LEU A 38 -6.53 5.06 -10.23
C LEU A 38 -6.47 6.58 -10.01
N GLY A 39 -5.31 7.18 -10.25
CA GLY A 39 -5.02 8.59 -9.93
C GLY A 39 -4.55 8.83 -8.49
N SER A 40 -4.45 7.79 -7.64
CA SER A 40 -3.88 7.91 -6.29
C SER A 40 -2.38 7.61 -6.27
N GLU A 41 -1.61 8.41 -5.52
CA GLU A 41 -0.16 8.22 -5.35
C GLU A 41 0.16 7.07 -4.38
N LEU A 42 0.16 5.83 -4.89
CA LEU A 42 0.36 4.61 -4.11
C LEU A 42 1.68 3.91 -4.44
N ASP A 43 2.27 3.24 -3.45
CA ASP A 43 3.56 2.54 -3.59
C ASP A 43 3.58 1.48 -4.68
N PHE A 44 2.46 0.76 -4.80
CA PHE A 44 2.29 -0.35 -5.73
C PHE A 44 1.27 -0.02 -6.84
N GLY A 45 1.01 1.26 -7.10
CA GLY A 45 0.04 1.68 -8.13
C GLY A 45 -1.43 1.42 -7.77
N PRO A 46 -2.37 1.49 -8.71
CA PRO A 46 -3.75 1.14 -8.45
C PRO A 46 -3.91 -0.36 -8.18
N GLY A 47 -4.72 -0.72 -7.19
CA GLY A 47 -4.91 -2.11 -6.79
C GLY A 47 -5.80 -2.30 -5.55
N PHE A 48 -6.05 -3.57 -5.20
CA PHE A 48 -6.75 -3.95 -3.98
C PHE A 48 -5.79 -4.39 -2.89
N TYR A 49 -5.68 -3.58 -1.85
CA TYR A 49 -4.67 -3.72 -0.80
C TYR A 49 -5.19 -4.49 0.39
N ILE A 50 -4.46 -5.54 0.79
CA ILE A 50 -4.72 -6.32 1.99
C ILE A 50 -3.45 -6.45 2.83
N THR A 51 -3.61 -6.63 4.13
CA THR A 51 -2.50 -6.85 5.07
C THR A 51 -2.82 -8.01 6.01
N PRO A 52 -1.85 -8.84 6.42
CA PRO A 52 -2.07 -9.83 7.48
C PRO A 52 -2.10 -9.19 8.88
N ASP A 53 -1.76 -7.91 9.02
CA ASP A 53 -1.72 -7.18 10.29
C ASP A 53 -3.00 -6.36 10.50
N PHE A 54 -3.87 -6.83 11.41
CA PHE A 54 -5.11 -6.14 11.77
C PHE A 54 -4.85 -4.73 12.34
N GLU A 55 -3.79 -4.55 13.11
CA GLU A 55 -3.45 -3.27 13.73
C GLU A 55 -3.03 -2.25 12.68
N GLN A 56 -2.33 -2.71 11.64
CA GLN A 56 -2.00 -1.87 10.48
C GLN A 56 -3.27 -1.39 9.77
N ALA A 57 -4.21 -2.31 9.47
CA ALA A 57 -5.49 -1.97 8.86
C ALA A 57 -6.30 -0.98 9.73
N ARG A 58 -6.34 -1.21 11.05
CA ARG A 58 -7.05 -0.35 12.01
C ARG A 58 -6.47 1.05 12.09
N LYS A 59 -5.15 1.17 12.20
CA LYS A 59 -4.48 2.48 12.22
C LYS A 59 -4.74 3.26 10.93
N PHE A 60 -4.65 2.59 9.79
CA PHE A 60 -4.92 3.20 8.48
C PHE A 60 -6.33 3.76 8.40
N ILE A 61 -7.36 2.95 8.72
CA ILE A 61 -8.74 3.42 8.57
C ILE A 61 -9.09 4.52 9.57
N ASN A 62 -8.59 4.43 10.81
CA ASN A 62 -8.83 5.47 11.81
C ASN A 62 -8.24 6.81 11.37
N LYS A 63 -7.01 6.82 10.86
CA LYS A 63 -6.36 8.03 10.32
C LYS A 63 -7.17 8.61 9.15
N GLN A 64 -7.65 7.76 8.24
CA GLN A 64 -8.44 8.19 7.09
C GLN A 64 -9.79 8.82 7.51
N VAL A 65 -10.51 8.16 8.41
CA VAL A 65 -11.79 8.66 8.95
C VAL A 65 -11.60 9.98 9.68
N GLU A 66 -10.56 10.10 10.51
CA GLU A 66 -10.26 11.34 11.23
C GLU A 66 -10.08 12.52 10.27
N VAL A 67 -9.29 12.34 9.19
CA VAL A 67 -9.05 13.38 8.19
C VAL A 67 -10.33 13.79 7.47
N LEU A 68 -11.16 12.81 7.07
CA LEU A 68 -12.41 13.06 6.36
C LEU A 68 -13.42 13.79 7.26
N ASN A 69 -13.64 13.31 8.49
CA ASN A 69 -14.63 13.88 9.39
C ASN A 69 -14.23 15.26 9.93
N ARG A 70 -12.92 15.51 10.11
CA ARG A 70 -12.42 16.86 10.40
C ARG A 70 -12.72 17.84 9.26
N SER A 71 -12.56 17.40 8.01
CA SER A 71 -12.81 18.24 6.83
C SER A 71 -14.30 18.53 6.64
N THR A 72 -15.17 17.56 6.94
CA THR A 72 -16.63 17.71 6.90
C THR A 72 -17.14 18.70 7.95
N SER A 73 -16.61 18.64 9.17
CA SER A 73 -17.01 19.52 10.28
C SER A 73 -16.73 21.00 9.99
N ASN A 74 -15.70 21.30 9.20
CA ASN A 74 -15.35 22.68 8.84
C ASN A 74 -16.24 23.25 7.73
N ASN A 75 -16.91 22.40 6.95
CA ASN A 75 -17.61 22.81 5.74
C ASN A 75 -19.14 22.72 5.81
N ASN A 76 -19.75 22.15 6.86
CA ASN A 76 -21.23 22.07 7.05
C ASN A 76 -22.03 21.60 5.81
N ILE A 77 -21.40 20.82 4.91
CA ILE A 77 -21.96 20.50 3.58
C ILE A 77 -22.34 19.01 3.44
N PHE A 78 -21.90 18.12 4.34
CA PHE A 78 -22.22 16.68 4.26
C PHE A 78 -23.03 16.18 5.46
N ASP A 79 -24.04 15.36 5.17
CA ASP A 79 -25.14 14.97 6.06
C ASP A 79 -24.85 13.73 6.94
N SER A 80 -23.64 13.16 6.89
CA SER A 80 -23.28 12.01 7.73
C SER A 80 -21.76 11.86 7.92
N GLU A 81 -21.35 11.54 9.15
CA GLU A 81 -19.98 11.16 9.47
C GLU A 81 -19.56 9.89 8.73
N GLU A 82 -18.31 9.88 8.26
CA GLU A 82 -17.71 8.69 7.67
C GLU A 82 -17.41 7.64 8.74
N VAL A 83 -17.71 6.39 8.41
CA VAL A 83 -17.47 5.24 9.28
C VAL A 83 -16.46 4.32 8.62
N GLY A 84 -15.38 4.04 9.34
CA GLY A 84 -14.37 3.07 8.94
C GLY A 84 -14.78 1.63 9.24
N ILE A 85 -14.47 0.70 8.34
CA ILE A 85 -14.63 -0.73 8.52
C ILE A 85 -13.35 -1.48 8.14
N ILE A 86 -13.22 -2.70 8.66
CA ILE A 86 -12.19 -3.65 8.28
C ILE A 86 -12.88 -4.92 7.82
N VAL A 87 -12.59 -5.34 6.59
CA VAL A 87 -13.10 -6.57 6.01
C VAL A 87 -12.03 -7.66 6.16
N GLU A 88 -12.39 -8.78 6.78
CA GLU A 88 -11.52 -9.95 6.90
C GLU A 88 -11.74 -10.90 5.73
N PHE A 89 -10.66 -11.30 5.08
CA PHE A 89 -10.60 -12.36 4.08
C PHE A 89 -9.87 -13.56 4.66
N ARG A 90 -10.48 -14.74 4.52
CA ARG A 90 -9.85 -16.02 4.86
C ARG A 90 -9.36 -16.68 3.59
N ILE A 91 -8.08 -16.54 3.30
CA ILE A 91 -7.46 -17.02 2.07
C ILE A 91 -6.50 -18.15 2.43
N SER A 92 -6.89 -19.38 2.10
CA SER A 92 -6.02 -20.54 2.28
C SER A 92 -5.07 -20.65 1.09
N ASN A 93 -3.83 -21.11 1.34
CA ASN A 93 -2.83 -21.37 0.30
C ASN A 93 -2.47 -20.14 -0.56
N PHE A 94 -2.52 -18.93 -0.01
CA PHE A 94 -2.20 -17.70 -0.75
C PHE A 94 -0.78 -17.72 -1.34
N ILE A 95 0.16 -18.38 -0.66
CA ILE A 95 1.50 -18.67 -1.16
C ILE A 95 1.54 -19.38 -2.53
N GLU A 96 0.56 -20.23 -2.83
CA GLU A 96 0.50 -20.97 -4.09
C GLU A 96 0.18 -20.06 -5.29
N ILE A 97 -0.16 -18.78 -5.10
CA ILE A 97 -0.23 -17.81 -6.19
C ILE A 97 1.17 -17.41 -6.67
N PHE A 98 2.16 -17.41 -5.78
CA PHE A 98 3.51 -16.90 -6.03
C PHE A 98 4.48 -17.98 -6.57
N LYS A 99 4.08 -19.25 -6.57
CA LYS A 99 4.91 -20.39 -7.02
C LYS A 99 4.73 -20.75 -8.50
N PRO A 100 3.50 -20.95 -9.02
CA PRO A 100 3.22 -21.34 -10.40
C PRO A 100 3.46 -20.19 -11.40
N PRO A 101 3.56 -20.49 -12.70
CA PRO A 101 3.75 -19.48 -13.75
C PRO A 101 2.46 -18.76 -14.19
N ASP A 102 1.30 -19.12 -13.64
CA ASP A 102 0.00 -18.61 -14.09
C ASP A 102 -0.22 -17.12 -13.76
N TYR A 103 0.50 -16.60 -12.76
CA TYR A 103 0.43 -15.22 -12.33
C TYR A 103 1.82 -14.57 -12.34
N HIS A 104 1.88 -13.33 -12.85
CA HIS A 104 3.07 -12.52 -12.79
C HIS A 104 3.18 -11.90 -11.41
N CYS A 105 3.98 -12.52 -10.54
CA CYS A 105 4.10 -12.10 -9.15
C CYS A 105 5.46 -11.45 -8.85
N HIS A 106 5.47 -10.48 -7.93
CA HIS A 106 6.71 -9.90 -7.41
C HIS A 106 6.72 -9.80 -5.88
N TYR A 107 7.91 -9.92 -5.28
CA TYR A 107 8.11 -9.82 -3.84
C TYR A 107 9.18 -8.78 -3.49
N PHE A 108 8.78 -7.64 -2.93
CA PHE A 108 9.72 -6.63 -2.44
C PHE A 108 10.15 -6.92 -0.98
N GLU A 109 11.28 -7.59 -0.81
CA GLU A 109 11.73 -8.03 0.52
C GLU A 109 12.17 -6.89 1.45
N LYS A 110 12.77 -5.84 0.90
CA LYS A 110 13.44 -4.79 1.65
C LYS A 110 13.42 -3.47 0.90
N HIS A 111 13.50 -2.36 1.63
CA HIS A 111 13.63 -1.02 1.07
C HIS A 111 14.97 -0.77 0.39
N LYS A 112 16.01 -1.56 0.74
CA LYS A 112 17.35 -1.39 0.19
C LYS A 112 17.43 -1.91 -1.24
N LYS A 113 18.25 -1.23 -2.04
CA LYS A 113 18.57 -1.65 -3.41
C LYS A 113 18.98 -3.12 -3.46
N SER A 114 18.28 -3.90 -4.29
CA SER A 114 18.71 -5.25 -4.68
C SER A 114 19.74 -5.11 -5.82
N GLU A 115 20.76 -5.97 -5.84
CA GLU A 115 21.73 -6.01 -6.95
C GLU A 115 21.18 -6.79 -8.16
N SER A 116 20.12 -7.59 -7.98
CA SER A 116 19.58 -8.50 -8.99
C SER A 116 18.14 -8.18 -9.43
N ASP A 117 17.44 -7.26 -8.77
CA ASP A 117 15.99 -7.08 -8.94
C ASP A 117 15.57 -5.62 -9.11
N LEU A 118 14.31 -5.45 -9.54
CA LEU A 118 13.57 -4.20 -9.55
C LEU A 118 13.70 -3.49 -8.19
N ASP A 119 14.32 -2.30 -8.18
CA ASP A 119 14.54 -1.56 -6.95
C ASP A 119 13.21 -1.01 -6.42
N PHE A 120 12.88 -1.34 -5.16
CA PHE A 120 11.63 -0.93 -4.53
C PHE A 120 11.45 0.60 -4.54
N ALA A 121 12.50 1.37 -4.25
CA ALA A 121 12.39 2.82 -4.21
C ALA A 121 12.11 3.41 -5.60
N GLU A 122 12.81 2.93 -6.64
CA GLU A 122 12.52 3.32 -8.02
C GLU A 122 11.11 2.92 -8.46
N PHE A 123 10.64 1.73 -8.06
CA PHE A 123 9.28 1.27 -8.32
C PHE A 123 8.21 2.18 -7.70
N VAL A 124 8.38 2.53 -6.42
CA VAL A 124 7.47 3.43 -5.71
C VAL A 124 7.44 4.81 -6.37
N VAL A 125 8.61 5.36 -6.70
CA VAL A 125 8.70 6.66 -7.38
C VAL A 125 7.94 6.62 -8.70
N GLN A 126 8.15 5.59 -9.52
CA GLN A 126 7.48 5.46 -10.81
C GLN A 126 5.96 5.43 -10.66
N ASN A 127 5.43 4.67 -9.70
CA ASN A 127 3.98 4.60 -9.43
C ASN A 127 3.41 5.93 -8.93
N ARG A 128 4.10 6.60 -8.00
CA ARG A 128 3.60 7.86 -7.39
C ARG A 128 3.73 9.06 -8.32
N GLU A 129 4.69 9.05 -9.26
CA GLU A 129 4.82 10.11 -10.28
C GLU A 129 3.79 9.99 -11.40
N ASN A 130 3.31 8.78 -11.69
CA ASN A 130 2.41 8.48 -12.80
C ASN A 130 1.14 7.75 -12.31
N PRO A 131 0.36 8.33 -11.38
CA PRO A 131 -0.71 7.62 -10.70
C PRO A 131 -1.93 7.32 -11.60
N ASP A 132 -2.03 8.01 -12.73
CA ASP A 132 -3.13 7.86 -13.69
C ASP A 132 -3.02 6.59 -14.57
N GLU A 133 -1.89 5.88 -14.50
CA GLU A 133 -1.62 4.70 -15.31
C GLU A 133 -0.93 3.59 -14.50
N LEU A 134 -1.20 2.32 -14.83
CA LEU A 134 -0.52 1.18 -14.22
C LEU A 134 0.93 1.06 -14.74
N GLN A 135 1.92 1.18 -13.86
CA GLN A 135 3.33 1.23 -14.25
C GLN A 135 4.04 -0.14 -14.30
N HIS A 136 3.30 -1.23 -14.04
CA HIS A 136 3.86 -2.58 -13.97
C HIS A 136 2.90 -3.63 -14.57
N HIS A 137 3.41 -4.85 -14.71
CA HIS A 137 2.68 -5.99 -15.30
C HIS A 137 2.48 -7.13 -14.29
N PHE A 138 2.71 -6.87 -13.01
CA PHE A 138 2.42 -7.83 -11.94
C PHE A 138 0.94 -7.91 -11.62
N ASP A 139 0.42 -9.13 -11.51
CA ASP A 139 -0.92 -9.44 -11.02
C ASP A 139 -0.96 -9.38 -9.48
N PHE A 140 0.10 -9.85 -8.82
CA PHE A 140 0.23 -9.86 -7.37
C PHE A 140 1.58 -9.31 -6.93
N ILE A 141 1.54 -8.38 -5.97
CA ILE A 141 2.72 -7.82 -5.33
C ILE A 141 2.58 -8.02 -3.83
N TYR A 142 3.63 -8.53 -3.21
CA TYR A 142 3.78 -8.52 -1.75
C TYR A 142 5.09 -7.85 -1.39
N GLY A 143 5.13 -7.11 -0.30
CA GLY A 143 6.41 -6.58 0.15
C GLY A 143 6.30 -5.54 1.23
N VAL A 144 7.46 -4.95 1.53
CA VAL A 144 7.55 -3.79 2.40
C VAL A 144 6.73 -2.64 1.82
N GLN A 145 6.13 -1.84 2.70
CA GLN A 145 5.50 -0.57 2.33
C GLN A 145 6.39 0.57 2.80
N THR A 146 6.23 1.72 2.16
CA THR A 146 6.79 2.95 2.69
C THR A 146 5.92 3.47 3.84
N ASP A 147 6.56 4.15 4.81
CA ASP A 147 5.84 4.89 5.85
C ASP A 147 5.30 6.22 5.28
N ASP A 148 4.87 7.18 6.10
CA ASP A 148 4.40 8.52 5.66
C ASP A 148 5.51 9.40 5.01
N ASN A 149 6.77 8.97 5.07
CA ASN A 149 7.96 9.72 4.62
C ASN A 149 8.00 10.09 3.11
N PRO A 150 7.59 9.23 2.17
CA PRO A 150 7.72 9.49 0.73
C PRO A 150 6.91 10.68 0.26
N THR A 151 5.78 11.00 0.89
CA THR A 151 4.95 12.14 0.46
C THR A 151 5.71 13.46 0.62
N GLN A 152 6.49 13.61 1.69
CA GLN A 152 7.30 14.82 1.92
C GLN A 152 8.48 14.87 0.95
N ALA A 153 9.20 13.77 0.81
CA ALA A 153 10.34 13.67 -0.10
C ALA A 153 9.93 13.90 -1.57
N LEU A 154 8.79 13.34 -2.01
CA LEU A 154 8.23 13.56 -3.34
C LEU A 154 7.82 15.02 -3.55
N ALA A 155 7.23 15.66 -2.54
CA ALA A 155 6.89 17.08 -2.61
C ALA A 155 8.13 17.98 -2.76
N ARG A 156 9.20 17.71 -2.00
CA ARG A 156 10.49 18.41 -2.08
C ARG A 156 11.15 18.20 -3.45
N PHE A 157 11.11 16.97 -3.96
CA PHE A 157 11.61 16.64 -5.30
C PHE A 157 10.86 17.42 -6.40
N ARG A 158 9.51 17.44 -6.35
CA ARG A 158 8.67 18.22 -7.29
C ARG A 158 8.93 19.72 -7.24
N GLN A 159 9.40 20.23 -6.09
CA GLN A 159 9.79 21.63 -5.91
C GLN A 159 11.25 21.92 -6.30
N ASN A 160 11.97 20.92 -6.85
CA ASN A 160 13.40 20.97 -7.17
C ASN A 160 14.30 21.27 -5.95
N GLU A 161 13.86 20.92 -4.74
CA GLU A 161 14.65 21.12 -3.51
C GLU A 161 15.65 20.00 -3.25
N ILE A 162 15.39 18.80 -3.79
CA ILE A 162 16.27 17.63 -3.72
C ILE A 162 16.38 16.97 -5.09
N THR A 163 17.47 16.23 -5.33
CA THR A 163 17.62 15.43 -6.54
C THR A 163 16.86 14.10 -6.47
N LYS A 164 16.72 13.42 -7.61
CA LYS A 164 16.11 12.08 -7.68
C LYS A 164 16.90 11.08 -6.83
N GLU A 165 18.23 11.18 -6.84
CA GLU A 165 19.13 10.33 -6.06
C GLU A 165 18.93 10.53 -4.55
N GLU A 166 18.75 11.78 -4.11
CA GLU A 166 18.48 12.12 -2.72
C GLU A 166 17.10 11.60 -2.27
N MET A 167 16.07 11.76 -3.11
CA MET A 167 14.74 11.19 -2.87
C MET A 167 14.79 9.66 -2.75
N LEU A 168 15.44 8.98 -3.69
CA LEU A 168 15.60 7.52 -3.65
C LEU A 168 16.36 7.08 -2.40
N ALA A 169 17.37 7.83 -1.97
CA ALA A 169 18.08 7.55 -0.73
C ALA A 169 17.17 7.69 0.50
N GLU A 170 16.22 8.63 0.52
CA GLU A 170 15.22 8.75 1.58
C GLU A 170 14.23 7.57 1.61
N PHE A 171 13.80 7.07 0.45
CA PHE A 171 12.87 5.94 0.37
C PHE A 171 13.53 4.60 0.74
N ARG A 172 14.85 4.49 0.49
CA ARG A 172 15.66 3.31 0.87
C ARG A 172 16.01 3.27 2.36
N LYS A 173 15.81 4.36 3.10
CA LYS A 173 16.03 4.38 4.57
C LYS A 173 14.92 3.59 5.24
N LEU A 174 15.31 2.60 6.05
CA LEU A 174 14.43 1.97 7.02
C LEU A 174 14.00 3.04 8.02
N VAL A 175 12.75 3.49 7.96
CA VAL A 175 12.16 4.13 9.12
C VAL A 175 11.87 3.01 10.11
N THR A 176 12.83 2.76 10.99
CA THR A 176 12.44 2.25 12.30
C THR A 176 11.51 3.31 12.87
N SER A 177 10.19 3.07 12.82
CA SER A 177 9.31 3.77 13.73
C SER A 177 9.79 3.40 15.12
N LYS A 178 10.71 4.21 15.66
CA LYS A 178 10.87 4.32 17.10
C LYS A 178 9.49 4.71 17.58
N THR A 179 8.78 3.71 18.09
CA THR A 179 7.73 3.84 19.07
C THR A 179 8.04 5.06 19.93
N ASN A 180 7.23 6.11 19.80
CA ASN A 180 7.04 7.18 20.76
C ASN A 180 5.93 8.08 20.22
N PHE A 181 4.68 7.76 20.54
CA PHE A 181 3.64 8.78 20.63
C PHE A 181 2.76 8.46 21.85
N HIS A 182 2.57 9.49 22.68
CA HIS A 182 1.69 9.52 23.84
C HIS A 182 0.22 9.33 23.45
#